data_AF-A0A939UJL0-F1
#
_entry.id   AF-A0A939UJL0-F1
#
_cell.length_a   1.000
_cell.length_b   1.000
_cell.length_c   1.000
_cell.angle_alpha   90.00
_cell.angle_beta   90.00
_cell.angle_gamma   90.00
#
_symmetry.space_group_name_H-M   'P 1'
#
loop_
_entity.id
_entity.type
_entity.pdbx_description
1 polymer ?
#
loop_
_entity_poly.entity_id
_entity_poly.type
_entity_poly.pdbx_seq_one_letter_code
_entity_poly.pdbx_strand_id
1 'polypeptide(L)' 'MSSCRPGKNCVRLNKKTPCAVTGKCENCNSPDTICKATVILHHPTTGTDVYVVVVNKELGY' A
#
# COMPACT_ATOMS: atom_id res chain seq x y z
N MET A 1 6.13 13.07 7.07
CA MET A 1 4.89 13.17 6.27
C MET A 1 5.12 13.01 4.76
N SER A 2 6.14 12.26 4.29
CA SER A 2 6.64 12.40 2.92
C SER A 2 6.84 11.11 2.10
N SER A 3 6.28 9.95 2.50
CA SER A 3 6.46 8.75 1.66
C SER A 3 5.32 7.73 1.74
N CYS A 4 4.09 8.17 1.49
CA CYS A 4 3.11 7.22 0.97
C CYS A 4 3.54 6.90 -0.47
N ARG A 5 4.08 5.69 -0.74
CA ARG A 5 4.60 5.25 -2.05
C ARG A 5 3.65 4.30 -2.82
N PRO A 6 2.33 4.56 -2.95
CA PRO A 6 1.44 3.62 -3.62
C PRO A 6 1.65 3.56 -5.13
N GLY A 7 2.38 4.52 -5.72
CA GLY A 7 2.66 4.57 -7.15
C GLY A 7 3.60 3.46 -7.64
N LYS A 8 4.65 3.13 -6.89
CA LYS A 8 5.71 2.22 -7.37
C LYS A 8 5.20 0.79 -7.62
N ASN A 9 4.31 0.26 -6.78
CA ASN A 9 3.66 -1.03 -7.05
C ASN A 9 2.73 -0.99 -8.29
N CYS A 10 2.02 0.12 -8.50
CA CYS A 10 1.14 0.30 -9.66
C CYS A 10 1.94 0.39 -10.97
N VAL A 11 3.10 1.05 -10.94
CA VAL A 11 4.06 1.10 -12.05
C VAL A 11 4.59 -0.30 -12.38
N ARG A 12 5.06 -1.06 -11.37
CA ARG A 12 5.55 -2.44 -11.56
C ARG A 12 4.52 -3.36 -12.21
N LEU A 13 3.24 -3.17 -11.88
CA LEU A 13 2.13 -3.96 -12.39
C LEU A 13 1.48 -3.38 -13.67
N ASN A 14 2.08 -2.35 -14.28
CA ASN A 14 1.59 -1.67 -15.47
C ASN A 14 0.10 -1.25 -15.37
N LYS A 15 -0.32 -0.72 -14.22
CA LYS A 15 -1.70 -0.26 -13.99
C LYS A 15 -1.91 1.14 -14.56
N LYS A 16 -3.09 1.40 -15.13
CA LYS A 16 -3.48 2.72 -15.63
C LYS A 16 -4.16 3.53 -14.52
N THR A 17 -3.49 3.62 -13.37
CA THR A 17 -3.93 4.45 -12.24
C THR A 17 -3.21 5.79 -12.27
N PRO A 18 -3.83 6.87 -11.78
CA PRO A 18 -3.19 8.18 -11.73
C PRO A 18 -1.87 8.15 -10.94
N CYS A 19 -1.82 7.37 -9.85
CA CYS A 19 -0.61 7.21 -9.05
C CYS A 19 0.55 6.49 -9.77
N ALA A 20 0.28 5.72 -10.83
CA ALA A 20 1.32 5.16 -11.69
C ALA A 20 1.92 6.20 -12.64
N VAL A 21 1.15 7.24 -13.00
CA VAL A 21 1.58 8.31 -13.92
C VAL A 21 2.25 9.45 -13.15
N THR A 22 1.63 9.93 -12.07
CA THR A 22 2.09 11.11 -11.33
C THR A 22 3.13 10.78 -10.27
N GLY A 23 3.30 9.50 -9.93
CA GLY A 23 4.19 9.03 -8.88
C GLY A 23 3.74 9.40 -7.46
N LYS A 24 2.55 10.00 -7.31
CA LYS A 24 1.96 10.40 -6.03
C LYS A 24 0.66 9.63 -5.79
N CYS A 25 0.36 9.35 -4.52
CA CYS A 25 -0.96 8.80 -4.19
C CYS A 25 -2.03 9.81 -4.59
N GLU A 26 -2.99 9.35 -5.38
CA GLU A 26 -4.20 10.09 -5.68
C GLU A 26 -5.37 9.25 -5.23
N ASN A 27 -6.31 9.86 -4.49
CA ASN A 27 -7.51 9.20 -4.02
C ASN A 27 -8.40 8.89 -5.23
N CYS A 28 -8.18 7.72 -5.84
CA CYS A 28 -8.76 7.35 -7.12
C CYS A 28 -9.68 6.14 -6.99
N ASN A 29 -10.73 6.14 -7.82
CA ASN A 29 -11.68 5.03 -7.98
C ASN A 29 -11.54 4.38 -9.37
N SER A 30 -10.33 4.37 -9.94
CA SER A 30 -10.08 3.73 -11.24
C SER A 30 -10.42 2.23 -11.18
N PRO A 31 -10.95 1.63 -12.25
CA PRO A 31 -11.12 0.17 -12.32
C PRO A 31 -9.79 -0.56 -12.07
N ASP A 32 -8.67 0.03 -12.48
CA ASP A 32 -7.31 -0.51 -12.30
C ASP A 32 -6.71 -0.28 -10.89
N THR A 33 -7.47 0.31 -9.96
CA THR A 33 -7.03 0.54 -8.58
C THR A 33 -6.79 -0.80 -7.87
N ILE A 34 -5.59 -0.96 -7.30
CA ILE A 34 -5.19 -2.16 -6.56
C ILE A 34 -5.17 -1.96 -5.04
N CYS A 35 -5.11 -0.73 -4.55
CA CYS A 35 -5.10 -0.38 -3.13
C CYS A 35 -6.53 -0.23 -2.57
N LYS A 36 -7.39 -1.23 -2.80
CA LYS A 36 -8.82 -1.22 -2.40
C LYS A 36 -9.09 -1.78 -1.00
N ALA A 37 -8.05 -2.06 -0.21
CA ALA A 37 -8.17 -2.69 1.10
C ALA A 37 -7.55 -1.84 2.19
N THR A 38 -8.28 -1.69 3.30
CA THR A 38 -7.77 -1.16 4.57
C THR A 38 -8.00 -2.24 5.63
N VAL A 39 -6.95 -2.63 6.36
CA VAL A 39 -7.02 -3.63 7.41
C VAL A 39 -6.80 -2.95 8.76
N ILE A 40 -7.73 -3.15 9.69
CA ILE A 40 -7.62 -2.68 11.08
C ILE A 40 -7.60 -3.93 11.97
N LEU A 41 -6.51 -4.15 12.68
CA LEU A 41 -6.36 -5.27 13.62
C LEU A 41 -6.33 -4.71 15.05
N HIS A 42 -7.39 -4.95 15.82
CA HIS A 42 -7.46 -4.50 17.22
C HIS A 42 -6.70 -5.43 18.18
N HIS A 43 -6.75 -6.73 17.93
CA HIS A 43 -6.13 -7.77 18.76
C HIS A 43 -5.65 -8.93 17.87
N PRO A 44 -4.66 -9.73 18.32
CA PRO A 44 -4.28 -10.97 17.64
C PRO A 44 -5.47 -11.90 17.44
N THR A 45 -5.51 -12.60 16.30
CA THR A 45 -6.50 -13.66 16.06
C THR A 45 -6.23 -14.83 17.01
N THR A 46 -7.29 -15.40 17.59
CA THR A 46 -7.19 -16.50 18.57
C THR A 46 -6.30 -17.65 18.06
N GLY A 47 -5.35 -18.08 18.87
CA GLY A 47 -4.43 -19.17 18.55
C GLY A 47 -3.26 -18.78 17.63
N THR A 48 -3.07 -17.49 17.34
CA THR A 48 -1.96 -16.99 16.53
C THR A 48 -1.20 -15.89 17.26
N ASP A 49 0.12 -16.06 17.41
CA ASP A 49 1.00 -15.01 17.88
C ASP A 49 1.22 -13.97 16.78
N VAL A 50 1.07 -12.69 17.12
CA VAL A 50 1.27 -11.58 16.19
C VAL A 50 2.46 -10.75 16.63
N TYR A 51 3.42 -10.57 15.71
CA TYR A 51 4.60 -9.75 15.92
C TYR A 51 4.55 -8.54 14.97
N VAL A 52 4.76 -7.34 15.52
CA VAL A 52 4.88 -6.11 14.72
C VAL A 52 6.35 -5.74 14.62
N VAL A 53 6.92 -5.88 13.42
CA VAL A 53 8.31 -5.51 13.14
C VAL A 53 8.35 -4.18 12.40
N VAL A 54 8.80 -3.13 13.09
CA VAL A 54 9.03 -1.82 12.46
C VAL A 54 10.46 -1.77 11.96
N VAL A 55 10.63 -1.73 10.63
CA VAL A 55 11.95 -1.62 10.02
C VAL A 55 12.18 -0.20 9.51
N ASN A 56 13.20 0.48 10.03
CA ASN A 56 13.61 1.79 9.56
C ASN A 56 14.49 1.70 8.30
N LYS A 57 13.96 1.07 7.24
CA LYS A 57 14.61 0.95 5.93
C LYS A 57 13.58 1.20 4.84
N GLU A 58 14.06 1.61 3.67
CA GLU A 58 13.21 1.66 2.48
C GLU A 58 12.90 0.24 1.98
N LEU A 59 11.87 -0.36 2.57
CA LEU A 59 11.34 -1.65 2.16
C LEU A 59 10.05 -1.44 1.36
N GLY A 60 9.99 -2.05 0.18
CA GLY A 60 8.85 -1.98 -0.73
C GLY A 60 9.17 -1.31 -2.06
N TYR A 61 8.28 -1.57 -3.01
CA TYR A 61 8.11 -0.82 -4.26
C TYR A 61 7.15 0.33 -3.94
#